data_AF-A0A7X6I0W4-F1
#
_entry.id   AF-A0A7X6I0W4-F1
#
_cell.length_a   1.000
_cell.length_b   1.000
_cell.length_c   1.000
_cell.angle_alpha   90.00
_cell.angle_beta   90.00
_cell.angle_gamma   90.00
#
_symmetry.space_group_name_H-M   'P 1'
#
loop_
_entity.id
_entity.type
_entity.pdbx_description
1 polymer ?
#
loop_
_entity_poly.entity_id
_entity_poly.type
_entity_poly.pdbx_seq_one_letter_code
_entity_poly.pdbx_strand_id
1 'polypeptide(L)'
;MISEPEREFHRAMVLGAKCLKKEIGYNPTRFLEMVGELGGAEAARRLMRGRDASDGFTTLWERGRLEMSVEAFVLLPWYRGLFTDEQLATADRRLREHRFDVDRFLRTSGQSPPEWAASEPAESD
;
A
#
# COMPACT_ATOMS: atom_id res chain seq x y z
N MET A 1 -9.35 -16.95 -11.17
CA MET A 1 -8.81 -17.27 -9.84
C MET A 1 -7.98 -16.08 -9.40
N ILE A 2 -8.22 -15.53 -8.21
CA ILE A 2 -7.38 -14.47 -7.65
C ILE A 2 -6.11 -15.13 -7.13
N SER A 3 -4.95 -14.58 -7.46
CA SER A 3 -3.66 -15.14 -7.06
C SER A 3 -3.45 -14.97 -5.55
N GLU A 4 -2.72 -15.89 -4.91
CA GLU A 4 -2.36 -15.76 -3.49
C GLU A 4 -1.76 -14.40 -3.10
N PRO A 5 -0.76 -13.86 -3.84
CA PRO A 5 -0.23 -12.52 -3.57
C PRO A 5 -1.28 -11.40 -3.71
N GLU A 6 -2.29 -11.54 -4.57
CA GLU A 6 -3.36 -10.53 -4.69
C GLU A 6 -4.29 -10.54 -3.47
N ARG A 7 -4.58 -11.72 -2.93
CA ARG A 7 -5.37 -11.86 -1.70
C ARG A 7 -4.63 -11.26 -0.50
N GLU A 8 -3.34 -11.54 -0.41
CA GLU A 8 -2.49 -11.02 0.67
C GLU A 8 -2.33 -9.50 0.55
N PHE A 9 -2.14 -8.98 -0.67
CA PHE A 9 -2.13 -7.55 -0.91
C PHE A 9 -3.45 -6.88 -0.50
N HIS A 10 -4.60 -7.46 -0.87
CA HIS A 10 -5.91 -6.94 -0.47
C HIS A 10 -6.04 -6.89 1.05
N ARG A 11 -5.70 -7.98 1.76
CA ARG A 11 -5.73 -8.02 3.22
C ARG A 11 -4.84 -6.96 3.83
N ALA A 12 -3.61 -6.84 3.34
CA ALA A 12 -2.69 -5.80 3.76
C ALA A 12 -3.33 -4.41 3.59
N MET A 13 -3.85 -4.05 2.42
CA MET A 13 -4.49 -2.73 2.22
C MET A 13 -5.60 -2.42 3.24
N VAL A 14 -6.42 -3.42 3.58
CA VAL A 14 -7.50 -3.27 4.57
C VAL A 14 -6.95 -3.12 5.99
N LEU A 15 -5.98 -3.95 6.38
CA LEU A 15 -5.34 -3.88 7.71
C LEU A 15 -4.56 -2.58 7.89
N GLY A 16 -3.84 -2.14 6.86
CA GLY A 16 -3.13 -0.87 6.84
C GLY A 16 -4.06 0.32 7.07
N ALA A 17 -5.22 0.35 6.40
CA ALA A 17 -6.22 1.39 6.62
C ALA A 17 -6.78 1.40 8.06
N LYS A 18 -7.00 0.21 8.66
CA LYS A 18 -7.39 0.10 10.08
C LYS A 18 -6.30 0.60 11.02
N CYS A 19 -5.04 0.27 10.75
CA CYS A 19 -3.89 0.76 11.51
C CYS A 19 -3.74 2.28 11.40
N LEU A 20 -3.87 2.86 10.20
CA LEU A 20 -3.88 4.31 10.01
C LEU A 20 -4.96 5.00 10.83
N LYS A 21 -6.17 4.42 10.88
CA LYS A 21 -7.25 4.93 11.73
C LYS A 21 -6.88 4.88 13.21
N LYS A 22 -6.26 3.79 13.68
CA LYS A 22 -5.89 3.59 15.08
C LYS A 22 -4.70 4.45 15.52
N GLU A 23 -3.67 4.57 14.67
CA GLU A 23 -2.41 5.23 15.01
C GLU A 23 -2.44 6.73 14.74
N ILE A 24 -3.01 7.15 13.61
CA ILE A 24 -3.00 8.55 13.17
C ILE A 24 -4.41 9.15 12.99
N GLY A 25 -5.47 8.40 13.28
CA GLY A 25 -6.85 8.88 13.14
C GLY A 25 -7.31 9.06 11.69
N TYR A 26 -6.53 8.62 10.71
CA TYR A 26 -6.85 8.78 9.29
C TYR A 26 -7.64 7.57 8.79
N ASN A 27 -8.86 7.80 8.31
CA ASN A 27 -9.72 6.75 7.76
C ASN A 27 -9.93 6.96 6.25
N PRO A 28 -9.22 6.22 5.38
CA PRO A 28 -9.33 6.37 3.94
C PRO A 28 -10.56 5.62 3.38
N THR A 29 -11.76 6.11 3.69
CA THR A 29 -13.03 5.44 3.35
C THR A 29 -13.17 5.16 1.84
N ARG A 30 -12.87 6.16 0.99
CA ARG A 30 -12.92 5.99 -0.48
C ARG A 30 -11.96 4.92 -1.00
N PHE A 31 -10.80 4.80 -0.37
CA PHE A 31 -9.84 3.76 -0.73
C PHE A 31 -10.35 2.38 -0.32
N LEU A 32 -10.91 2.25 0.90
CA LEU A 32 -11.51 1.00 1.38
C LEU A 32 -12.68 0.54 0.51
N GLU A 33 -13.54 1.46 0.09
CA GLU A 33 -14.63 1.19 -0.85
C GLU A 33 -14.07 0.64 -2.18
N MET A 34 -13.09 1.33 -2.76
CA MET A 34 -12.44 0.91 -4.02
C MET A 34 -11.75 -0.45 -3.89
N VAL A 35 -11.10 -0.73 -2.76
CA VAL A 35 -10.47 -2.04 -2.46
C VAL A 35 -11.52 -3.13 -2.28
N GLY A 36 -12.69 -2.82 -1.71
CA GLY A 36 -13.81 -3.75 -1.58
C GLY A 36 -14.48 -4.08 -2.91
N GLU A 37 -14.62 -3.11 -3.81
CA GLU A 37 -15.25 -3.29 -5.12
C GLU A 37 -14.32 -3.92 -6.16
N LEU A 38 -13.07 -3.46 -6.24
CA LEU A 38 -12.12 -3.84 -7.30
C LEU A 38 -11.07 -4.85 -6.84
N GLY A 39 -10.87 -4.98 -5.53
CA GLY A 39 -9.72 -5.68 -4.96
C GLY A 39 -8.50 -4.76 -4.78
N GLY A 40 -7.58 -5.15 -3.89
CA GLY A 40 -6.43 -4.31 -3.54
C GLY A 40 -5.49 -4.06 -4.72
N ALA A 41 -5.17 -5.10 -5.49
CA ALA A 41 -4.26 -4.98 -6.63
C ALA A 41 -4.85 -4.08 -7.73
N GLU A 42 -6.12 -4.24 -8.09
CA GLU A 42 -6.74 -3.41 -9.12
C GLU A 42 -6.94 -1.96 -8.66
N ALA A 43 -7.30 -1.75 -7.38
CA ALA A 43 -7.33 -0.41 -6.78
C ALA A 43 -5.96 0.28 -6.89
N ALA A 44 -4.88 -0.44 -6.58
CA ALA A 44 -3.52 0.06 -6.72
C ALA A 44 -3.16 0.39 -8.18
N ARG A 45 -3.48 -0.51 -9.13
CA ARG A 45 -3.28 -0.24 -10.57
C ARG A 45 -4.01 1.03 -11.00
N ARG A 46 -5.24 1.24 -10.52
CA ARG A 46 -6.04 2.43 -10.82
C ARG A 46 -5.40 3.71 -10.26
N LEU A 47 -4.81 3.66 -9.06
CA LEU A 47 -4.07 4.77 -8.48
C LEU A 47 -2.79 5.11 -9.25
N MET A 48 -2.10 4.10 -9.81
CA MET A 48 -0.89 4.32 -10.63
C MET A 48 -1.20 4.86 -12.03
N ARG A 49 -2.42 4.67 -12.55
CA ARG A 49 -2.87 5.30 -13.82
C ARG A 49 -3.10 6.80 -13.68
N GLY A 50 -3.34 7.29 -12.46
CA GLY A 50 -3.45 8.72 -12.20
C GLY A 50 -2.12 9.43 -12.48
N ARG A 51 -2.18 10.67 -13.00
CA ARG A 51 -0.96 11.45 -13.20
C ARG A 51 -0.40 11.94 -11.86
N ASP A 52 -1.28 12.29 -10.93
CA ASP A 52 -0.95 12.87 -9.63
C ASP A 52 -1.10 11.87 -8.48
N ALA A 53 -0.42 12.16 -7.38
CA ALA A 53 -0.60 11.44 -6.13
C ALA A 53 -2.06 11.56 -5.64
N SER A 54 -2.58 10.49 -5.05
CA SER A 54 -3.92 10.52 -4.47
C SER A 54 -3.98 11.37 -3.20
N ASP A 55 -5.15 11.93 -2.87
CA ASP A 55 -5.33 12.69 -1.63
C ASP A 55 -4.88 11.90 -0.40
N GLY A 56 -5.11 10.59 -0.39
CA GLY A 56 -4.65 9.71 0.69
C GLY A 56 -3.14 9.54 0.74
N PHE A 57 -2.47 9.53 -0.40
CA PHE A 57 -1.01 9.56 -0.45
C PHE A 57 -0.45 10.85 0.16
N THR A 58 -1.02 12.00 -0.20
CA THR A 58 -0.61 13.30 0.37
C THR A 58 -0.80 13.32 1.89
N THR A 59 -1.93 12.84 2.40
CA THR A 59 -2.15 12.73 3.85
C THR A 59 -1.12 11.81 4.52
N LEU A 60 -0.78 10.67 3.91
CA LEU A 60 0.26 9.78 4.46
C LEU A 60 1.63 10.46 4.48
N TRP A 61 1.94 11.25 3.47
CA TRP A 61 3.17 12.05 3.42
C TRP A 61 3.22 13.10 4.52
N GLU A 62 2.16 13.89 4.71
CA GLU A 62 2.07 14.90 5.78
C GLU A 62 2.22 14.29 7.18
N ARG A 63 1.83 13.02 7.33
CA ARG A 63 1.90 12.27 8.58
C ARG A 63 3.18 11.43 8.72
N GLY A 64 4.08 11.45 7.74
CA GLY A 64 5.30 10.66 7.73
C GLY A 64 5.09 9.15 7.65
N ARG A 65 3.93 8.69 7.16
CA ARG A 65 3.55 7.27 7.04
C ARG A 65 3.50 6.79 5.59
N LEU A 66 4.38 7.32 4.73
CA LEU A 66 4.49 6.87 3.34
C LEU A 66 4.85 5.39 3.21
N GLU A 67 5.47 4.80 4.22
CA GLU A 67 5.71 3.35 4.29
C GLU A 67 4.40 2.53 4.21
N MET A 68 3.26 3.10 4.61
CA MET A 68 1.95 2.47 4.55
C MET A 68 1.17 2.81 3.26
N SER A 69 1.80 3.57 2.35
CA SER A 69 1.18 3.92 1.07
C SER A 69 1.13 2.72 0.12
N VAL A 70 0.22 2.79 -0.84
CA VAL A 70 0.10 1.80 -1.89
C VAL A 70 1.39 1.73 -2.72
N GLU A 71 1.97 2.89 -3.03
CA GLU A 71 3.23 3.06 -3.74
C GLU A 71 4.37 2.27 -3.08
N ALA A 72 4.50 2.34 -1.76
CA ALA A 72 5.53 1.58 -1.05
C ALA A 72 5.28 0.07 -1.14
N PHE A 73 4.01 -0.34 -1.03
CA PHE A 73 3.61 -1.73 -1.03
C PHE A 73 3.81 -2.41 -2.39
N VAL A 74 3.49 -1.74 -3.50
CA VAL A 74 3.67 -2.34 -4.83
C VAL A 74 5.13 -2.65 -5.15
N LEU A 75 6.07 -1.93 -4.52
CA LEU A 75 7.51 -2.14 -4.70
C LEU A 75 8.07 -3.34 -3.92
N LEU A 76 7.31 -3.90 -2.97
CA LEU A 76 7.75 -5.04 -2.18
C LEU A 76 7.97 -6.28 -3.07
N PRO A 77 9.01 -7.10 -2.79
CA PRO A 77 9.44 -8.18 -3.69
C PRO A 77 8.38 -9.28 -3.92
N TRP A 78 7.45 -9.47 -2.98
CA TRP A 78 6.35 -10.43 -3.11
C TRP A 78 5.11 -9.86 -3.83
N TYR A 79 4.98 -8.52 -3.94
CA TYR A 79 3.87 -7.87 -4.63
C TYR A 79 4.24 -7.29 -5.99
N ARG A 80 5.51 -6.99 -6.24
CA ARG A 80 5.99 -6.45 -7.53
C ARG A 80 5.57 -7.29 -8.73
N GLY A 81 5.40 -8.61 -8.56
CA GLY A 81 4.92 -9.50 -9.63
C GLY A 81 3.45 -9.32 -10.03
N LEU A 82 2.67 -8.55 -9.25
CA LEU A 82 1.27 -8.22 -9.55
C LEU A 82 1.11 -6.99 -10.46
N PHE A 83 2.19 -6.24 -10.65
CA PHE A 83 2.24 -4.93 -11.30
C PHE A 83 3.24 -4.94 -12.45
N THR A 84 3.07 -4.02 -13.39
CA THR A 84 4.00 -3.84 -14.51
C THR A 84 5.18 -2.95 -14.12
N ASP A 85 6.30 -3.07 -14.84
CA ASP A 85 7.47 -2.21 -14.59
C ASP A 85 7.14 -0.71 -14.65
N GLU A 86 6.20 -0.30 -15.51
CA GLU A 86 5.71 1.08 -15.60
C GLU A 86 4.99 1.54 -14.31
N GLN A 87 4.17 0.66 -13.74
CA GLN A 87 3.47 0.93 -12.48
C GLN A 87 4.45 1.02 -11.32
N LEU A 88 5.43 0.12 -11.27
CA LEU A 88 6.49 0.13 -10.27
C LEU A 88 7.36 1.38 -10.39
N ALA A 89 7.75 1.78 -11.61
CA ALA A 89 8.49 3.00 -11.86
C ALA A 89 7.70 4.25 -11.44
N THR A 90 6.38 4.27 -11.67
CA THR A 90 5.51 5.36 -11.22
C THR A 90 5.46 5.46 -9.70
N ALA A 91 5.33 4.32 -9.01
CA ALA A 91 5.33 4.27 -7.55
C ALA A 91 6.67 4.73 -6.95
N ASP A 92 7.80 4.22 -7.46
CA ASP A 92 9.15 4.62 -7.03
C ASP A 92 9.37 6.12 -7.25
N ARG A 93 9.00 6.64 -8.44
CA ARG A 93 9.10 8.07 -8.75
C ARG A 93 8.33 8.92 -7.75
N ARG A 94 7.06 8.60 -7.50
CA ARG A 94 6.21 9.35 -6.56
C ARG A 94 6.79 9.38 -5.14
N LEU A 95 7.30 8.26 -4.65
CA LEU A 95 7.94 8.18 -3.33
C LEU A 95 9.19 9.06 -3.27
N ARG A 96 10.06 8.98 -4.28
CA ARG A 96 11.29 9.78 -4.35
C ARG A 96 11.01 11.28 -4.47
N GLU A 97 9.99 11.66 -5.25
CA GLU A 97 9.51 13.05 -5.36
C GLU A 97 9.13 13.63 -3.99
N HIS A 98 8.61 12.79 -3.10
CA HIS A 98 8.21 13.15 -1.73
C HIS A 98 9.30 12.92 -0.68
N ARG A 99 10.57 12.77 -1.12
CA ARG A 99 11.75 12.55 -0.26
C ARG A 99 11.68 11.26 0.57
N PHE A 100 10.90 10.27 0.13
CA PHE A 100 10.87 8.96 0.78
C PHE A 100 12.05 8.09 0.33
N ASP A 101 12.69 7.44 1.29
CA ASP A 101 13.88 6.63 1.06
C ASP A 101 13.48 5.18 0.72
N VAL A 102 13.08 4.98 -0.54
CA VAL A 102 12.59 3.69 -1.07
C VAL A 102 13.61 2.58 -0.84
N ASP A 103 14.88 2.85 -1.13
CA ASP A 103 15.96 1.89 -0.98
C ASP A 103 16.12 1.41 0.47
N ARG A 104 16.00 2.33 1.43
CA ARG A 104 16.00 1.99 2.85
C ARG A 104 14.77 1.17 3.26
N PHE A 105 13.60 1.55 2.77
CA PHE A 105 12.36 0.81 3.02
C PHE A 105 12.46 -0.62 2.50
N LEU A 106 12.86 -0.81 1.23
CA LEU A 106 12.98 -2.14 0.64
C LEU A 106 14.04 -3.01 1.32
N ARG A 107 15.14 -2.43 1.83
CA ARG A 107 16.11 -3.20 2.63
C ARG A 107 15.54 -3.70 3.96
N THR A 108 14.67 -2.91 4.58
CA THR A 108 14.07 -3.24 5.88
C THR A 108 12.87 -4.17 5.69
N SER A 109 11.89 -3.71 4.92
CA SER A 109 10.64 -4.39 4.67
C SER A 109 10.74 -5.48 3.61
N GLY A 110 11.84 -5.62 2.88
CA GLY A 110 12.05 -6.76 1.97
C GLY A 110 12.39 -8.07 2.69
N GLN A 111 12.76 -8.01 3.98
CA GLN A 111 13.11 -9.17 4.80
C GLN A 111 11.91 -9.73 5.59
N SER A 112 10.93 -8.88 5.91
CA SER A 112 9.73 -9.28 6.64
C SER A 112 8.57 -8.37 6.27
N PRO A 113 7.37 -8.92 6.03
CA PRO A 113 6.18 -8.10 5.86
C PRO A 113 5.98 -7.22 7.10
N PRO A 114 5.47 -5.98 6.94
CA PRO A 114 5.22 -5.10 8.08
C PRO A 114 4.27 -5.77 9.09
N GLU A 115 4.48 -5.52 10.38
CA GLU A 115 3.81 -6.23 11.47
C GLU A 115 2.28 -6.26 11.35
N TRP A 116 1.67 -5.17 10.86
CA TRP A 116 0.24 -5.08 10.66
C TRP A 116 -0.27 -5.90 9.46
N ALA A 117 0.57 -6.21 8.47
CA ALA A 117 0.25 -7.08 7.35
C ALA A 117 0.49 -8.55 7.69
N ALA A 118 1.51 -8.82 8.52
CA ALA A 118 1.84 -10.15 9.02
C ALA A 118 0.92 -10.63 10.14
N SER A 119 0.22 -9.70 10.82
CA SER A 119 -0.74 -10.05 11.86
C SER A 119 -1.91 -10.78 11.21
N GLU A 120 -1.95 -12.11 11.38
CA GLU A 120 -3.21 -12.84 11.26
C GLU A 120 -4.26 -12.08 12.08
N PRO A 121 -5.50 -11.90 11.58
CA PRO A 121 -6.54 -11.41 12.46
C PRO A 121 -6.59 -12.41 13.61
N ALA A 122 -6.16 -11.98 14.80
CA ALA A 122 -6.70 -12.54 16.01
C ALA A 122 -8.20 -12.32 15.86
N GLU A 123 -8.90 -13.36 15.41
CA GLU A 123 -10.34 -13.47 15.55
C GLU A 123 -10.62 -13.13 17.01
N SER A 124 -11.20 -11.97 17.23
CA SER A 124 -11.61 -11.51 18.53
C SER A 124 -12.87 -10.70 18.31
N ASP A 125 -13.96 -11.42 18.61
CA ASP A 125 -15.37 -11.04 18.77
C ASP A 125 -16.24 -10.91 17.50
#